data_AF-A0A7C2YIJ8-F1
#
_entry.id   AF-A0A7C2YIJ8-F1
#
_cell.length_a   1.000
_cell.length_b   1.000
_cell.length_c   1.000
_cell.angle_alpha   90.00
_cell.angle_beta   90.00
_cell.angle_gamma   90.00
#
_symmetry.space_group_name_H-M   'P 1'
#
loop_
_entity.id
_entity.type
_entity.pdbx_description
1 polymer ?
#
loop_
_entity_poly.entity_id
_entity_poly.type
_entity_poly.pdbx_seq_one_letter_code
_entity_poly.pdbx_strand_id
1 'polypeptide(L)' 'VLTVVALAPTLTEARAKAYRAVQHIHFTRAHYRRDIAAPAQDAKVQ' A
#
# COMPACT_ATOMS: atom_id res chain seq x y z
N VAL A 1 6.07 -2.00 -15.72
CA VAL A 1 5.70 -2.43 -14.35
C VAL A 1 6.15 -1.34 -13.39
N LEU A 2 5.35 -0.99 -12.38
CA LEU A 2 5.68 0.05 -11.40
C LEU A 2 5.68 -0.56 -9.99
N THR A 3 6.56 -0.05 -9.13
CA THR A 3 6.52 -0.30 -7.68
C THR A 3 6.21 1.01 -6.99
N VAL A 4 5.10 1.04 -6.25
CA VAL A 4 4.69 2.23 -5.47
C VAL A 4 5.00 1.97 -4.00
N VAL A 5 5.84 2.82 -3.41
CA VAL A 5 6.29 2.72 -2.02
C VAL A 5 6.07 4.05 -1.31
N ALA A 6 5.78 4.00 -0.01
CA ALA A 6 5.70 5.17 0.84
C ALA A 6 6.37 4.91 2.19
N LEU A 7 6.94 5.97 2.77
CA LEU A 7 7.55 5.95 4.10
C LEU A 7 6.66 6.69 5.11
N ALA A 8 6.55 6.12 6.30
CA ALA A 8 5.89 6.74 7.45
C ALA A 8 6.39 6.09 8.75
N PRO A 9 6.18 6.73 9.91
CA PRO A 9 6.52 6.17 11.22
C PRO A 9 5.79 4.86 11.55
N THR A 10 4.58 4.65 11.02
CA THR A 10 3.79 3.42 11.25
C THR A 10 3.44 2.71 9.95
N LEU A 11 3.27 1.39 10.02
CA LEU A 11 2.87 0.56 8.87
C LEU A 11 1.49 0.98 8.32
N THR A 12 0.55 1.30 9.20
CA THR A 12 -0.80 1.77 8.85
C THR A 12 -0.73 3.06 8.00
N GLU A 13 0.09 4.02 8.42
CA GLU A 13 0.28 5.27 7.67
C GLU A 13 1.01 5.06 6.34
N ALA A 14 2.06 4.24 6.34
CA ALA A 14 2.83 3.94 5.13
C ALA A 14 1.93 3.27 4.08
N ARG A 15 1.11 2.29 4.50
CA ARG A 15 0.11 1.64 3.65
C ARG A 15 -0.90 2.64 3.08
N ALA A 16 -1.46 3.51 3.92
CA ALA A 16 -2.43 4.51 3.48
C ALA A 16 -1.82 5.47 2.44
N LYS A 17 -0.58 5.93 2.67
CA LYS A 17 0.14 6.79 1.72
C LYS A 17 0.41 6.08 0.38
N ALA A 18 0.84 4.82 0.42
CA ALA A 18 1.12 4.05 -0.80
C ALA A 18 -0.15 3.90 -1.67
N TYR A 19 -1.28 3.50 -1.07
CA TYR A 19 -2.54 3.37 -1.82
C TYR A 19 -3.12 4.70 -2.31
N ARG A 20 -2.94 5.81 -1.56
CA ARG A 20 -3.28 7.15 -2.06
C ARG A 20 -2.41 7.54 -3.26
N ALA A 21 -1.10 7.27 -3.21
CA ALA A 21 -0.21 7.56 -4.34
C ALA A 21 -0.64 6.83 -5.62
N VAL A 22 -1.11 5.60 -5.51
CA VAL A 22 -1.63 4.84 -6.68
C VAL A 22 -2.82 5.56 -7.34
N GLN A 23 -3.68 6.24 -6.59
CA GLN A 23 -4.85 6.95 -7.13
C GLN A 23 -4.47 8.14 -8.02
N HIS A 24 -3.25 8.67 -7.89
CA HIS A 24 -2.75 9.78 -8.71
C HIS A 24 -2.08 9.31 -10.01
N ILE A 25 -1.92 8.01 -10.22
CA ILE A 25 -1.23 7.45 -11.39
C ILE A 25 -2.25 7.07 -12.46
N HIS A 26 -2.18 7.71 -13.61
CA HIS A 26 -2.93 7.30 -14.80
C HIS A 26 -2.21 6.16 -15.52
N PHE A 27 -2.47 4.93 -15.08
CA PHE A 27 -1.98 3.72 -15.72
C PHE A 27 -3.14 2.79 -16.07
N THR A 28 -3.63 2.91 -17.30
CA THR A 28 -4.78 2.18 -17.80
C THR A 28 -4.58 0.67 -17.71
N ARG A 29 -5.62 -0.05 -17.25
CA ARG A 29 -5.59 -1.52 -17.02
C ARG A 29 -4.51 -1.98 -16.02
N ALA A 30 -4.09 -1.12 -15.10
CA ALA A 30 -3.22 -1.54 -14.00
C ALA A 30 -3.94 -2.55 -13.10
N HIS A 31 -3.24 -3.65 -12.78
CA HIS A 31 -3.68 -4.66 -11.83
C HIS A 31 -2.72 -4.66 -10.63
N TYR A 32 -3.27 -4.55 -9.43
CA TYR A 32 -2.50 -4.60 -8.19
C TYR A 32 -3.37 -5.08 -7.02
N ARG A 33 -2.71 -5.68 -6.02
CA ARG A 33 -3.34 -6.16 -4.78
C ARG A 33 -3.79 -5.00 -3.89
N ARG A 34 -4.94 -5.13 -3.24
CA ARG A 34 -5.53 -4.11 -2.31
C ARG A 34 -5.37 -4.47 -0.83
N ASP A 35 -4.82 -5.65 -0.58
CA ASP A 35 -4.68 -6.29 0.73
C ASP A 35 -3.23 -6.30 1.23
N ILE A 36 -2.31 -5.57 0.58
CA ILE A 36 -0.93 -5.46 1.06
C ILE A 36 -0.92 -4.78 2.42
N ALA A 37 -0.34 -5.46 3.41
CA ALA A 37 -0.33 -5.04 4.81
C ALA A 37 -1.72 -4.68 5.36
N ALA A 38 -2.78 -5.29 4.83
CA ALA A 38 -4.10 -5.20 5.46
C ALA A 38 -4.01 -5.72 6.91
N PRO A 39 -4.78 -5.15 7.85
CA PRO A 39 -4.82 -5.68 9.22
C PRO A 39 -5.16 -7.17 9.17
N ALA A 40 -4.22 -8.02 9.55
CA ALA A 40 -4.54 -9.40 9.85
C ALA A 40 -5.19 -9.43 11.23
N GLN A 41 -6.09 -10.38 11.48
CA GLN A 41 -6.66 -10.54 12.82
C GLN A 41 -5.60 -10.79 13.90
N ASP A 42 -4.36 -11.18 13.54
CA ASP A 42 -3.25 -11.45 14.47
C ASP A 42 -1.83 -11.27 13.88
N ALA A 43 -1.57 -10.27 13.03
CA ALA A 43 -0.21 -10.06 12.52
C ALA A 43 0.68 -9.40 13.60
N LYS A 44 1.49 -10.21 14.30
CA LYS A 44 2.62 -9.72 15.09
C LYS A 44 3.87 -9.63 14.21
N VAL A 45 4.48 -8.46 14.20
CA VAL A 45 5.86 -8.26 13.74
C VAL A 45 6.68 -8.07 15.02
N GLN A 46 7.66 -8.95 15.22
CA GLN A 46 8.62 -8.87 16.33
C GLN A 46 9.47 -7.61 16.24
#